data_AF-A0A2I2KS95-F1
#
_entry.id   AF-A0A2I2KS95-F1
#
_cell.length_a   1.000
_cell.length_b   1.000
_cell.length_c   1.000
_cell.angle_alpha   90.00
_cell.angle_beta   90.00
_cell.angle_gamma   90.00
#
_symmetry.space_group_name_H-M   'P 1'
#
loop_
_entity.id
_entity.type
_entity.pdbx_description
1 polymer ?
#
loop_
_entity_poly.entity_id
_entity_poly.type
_entity_poly.pdbx_seq_one_letter_code
_entity_poly.pdbx_strand_id
1 'polypeptide(L)'
;MTTLAPERTLDAIANGEAPVFEELVQMHLDTLERSGLDERTYHLVRLAALIAQGSAPASYMMNLAAAREAGLTAKDAKGVTTAIAPIVGSARVVSAAGSVLRALGFEAAISDDE
;
A
#
# COMPACT_ATOMS: atom_id res chain seq x y z
N MET A 1 -7.98 -0.18 30.97
CA MET A 1 -6.92 -0.27 29.95
C MET A 1 -5.79 -1.09 30.55
N THR A 2 -5.80 -2.39 30.30
CA THR A 2 -4.79 -3.33 30.83
C THR A 2 -3.58 -3.27 29.92
N THR A 3 -2.48 -2.71 30.39
CA THR A 3 -1.21 -2.70 29.65
C THR A 3 -0.76 -4.15 29.48
N LEU A 4 -0.82 -4.66 28.25
CA LEU A 4 -0.29 -5.99 27.91
C LEU A 4 1.23 -5.97 28.11
N ALA A 5 1.79 -7.05 28.66
CA ALA A 5 3.24 -7.18 28.84
C ALA A 5 3.98 -7.00 27.50
N PRO A 6 5.16 -6.34 27.45
CA PRO A 6 5.87 -5.99 26.22
C PRO A 6 6.07 -7.17 25.25
N GLU A 7 6.36 -8.35 25.78
CA GLU A 7 6.55 -9.59 25.00
C GLU A 7 5.29 -9.94 24.19
N ARG A 8 4.11 -9.82 24.81
CA ARG A 8 2.82 -10.08 24.14
C ARG A 8 2.50 -9.05 23.07
N THR A 9 2.97 -7.82 23.24
CA THR A 9 2.83 -6.77 22.22
C THR A 9 3.70 -7.07 21.00
N LEU A 10 4.92 -7.58 21.19
CA LEU A 10 5.79 -7.99 20.09
C LEU A 10 5.23 -9.21 19.34
N ASP A 11 4.72 -10.20 20.07
CA ASP A 11 4.03 -11.35 19.47
C ASP A 11 2.79 -10.92 18.68
N ALA A 12 1.98 -10.00 19.23
CA ALA A 12 0.83 -9.44 18.55
C ALA A 12 1.21 -8.68 17.27
N ILE A 13 2.31 -7.91 17.28
CA ILE A 13 2.85 -7.24 16.09
C ILE A 13 3.32 -8.26 15.06
N ALA A 14 4.08 -9.27 15.49
CA ALA A 14 4.63 -10.30 14.60
C ALA A 14 3.54 -11.14 13.92
N ASN A 15 2.44 -11.40 14.65
CA ASN A 15 1.28 -12.14 14.14
C ASN A 15 0.26 -11.25 13.41
N GLY A 16 0.49 -9.94 13.35
CA GLY A 16 -0.45 -9.02 12.70
C GLY A 16 -1.81 -8.96 13.41
N GLU A 17 -1.82 -8.95 14.74
CA GLU A 17 -3.06 -8.86 15.48
C GLU A 17 -3.73 -7.48 15.32
N ALA A 18 -5.06 -7.49 15.40
CA ALA A 18 -5.96 -6.36 15.12
C ALA A 18 -5.59 -4.99 15.73
N PRO A 19 -5.02 -4.86 16.95
CA PRO A 19 -4.76 -3.53 17.54
C PRO A 19 -3.78 -2.66 16.75
N VAL A 20 -2.80 -3.28 16.08
CA VAL A 20 -1.79 -2.56 15.31
C VAL A 20 -2.32 -2.18 13.93
N PHE A 21 -3.07 -3.08 13.30
CA PHE A 21 -3.69 -2.82 12.01
C PHE A 21 -4.77 -1.76 12.09
N GLU A 22 -5.58 -1.75 13.15
CA GLU A 22 -6.58 -0.71 13.38
C GLU A 22 -5.93 0.67 13.45
N GLU A 23 -4.82 0.80 14.16
CA GLU A 23 -4.08 2.05 14.28
C GLU A 23 -3.49 2.52 12.95
N LEU A 24 -3.01 1.59 12.11
CA LEU A 24 -2.57 1.90 10.75
C LEU A 24 -3.72 2.35 9.85
N VAL A 25 -4.92 1.77 10.00
CA VAL A 25 -6.12 2.22 9.30
C VAL A 25 -6.50 3.64 9.77
N GLN A 26 -6.48 3.90 11.08
CA GLN A 26 -6.76 5.21 11.65
C GLN A 26 -5.83 6.31 11.10
N MET A 27 -4.54 6.00 10.87
CA MET A 27 -3.60 6.94 10.24
C MET A 27 -4.01 7.36 8.82
N HIS A 28 -4.80 6.53 8.12
CA HIS A 28 -5.27 6.81 6.77
C HIS A 28 -6.67 7.41 6.73
N LEU A 29 -7.44 7.38 7.82
CA LEU A 29 -8.77 7.98 7.85
C LEU A 29 -8.72 9.49 7.59
N ASP A 30 -9.69 9.94 6.78
CA ASP A 30 -9.89 11.28 6.24
C ASP A 30 -8.65 11.92 5.57
N THR A 31 -7.59 11.16 5.30
CA THR A 31 -6.39 11.70 4.64
C THR A 31 -6.67 12.17 3.22
N LEU A 32 -7.64 11.55 2.53
CA LEU A 32 -8.15 12.04 1.25
C LEU A 32 -8.77 13.44 1.41
N GLU A 33 -9.76 13.58 2.30
CA GLU A 33 -10.46 14.85 2.54
C GLU A 33 -9.48 15.95 3.00
N ARG A 34 -8.64 15.66 3.99
CA ARG A 34 -7.67 16.62 4.53
C ARG A 34 -6.59 17.03 3.53
N SER A 35 -6.30 16.20 2.52
CA SER A 35 -5.32 16.54 1.48
C SER A 35 -5.81 17.64 0.53
N GLY A 36 -7.13 17.81 0.40
CA GLY A 36 -7.74 18.72 -0.58
C GLY A 36 -7.53 18.32 -2.05
N LEU A 37 -6.96 17.14 -2.31
CA LEU A 37 -6.81 16.60 -3.66
C LEU A 37 -8.10 15.96 -4.13
N ASP A 38 -8.35 15.98 -5.44
CA ASP A 38 -9.32 15.07 -6.01
C ASP A 38 -8.86 13.61 -5.83
N GLU A 39 -9.83 12.71 -5.73
CA GLU A 39 -9.61 11.30 -5.42
C GLU A 39 -8.62 10.63 -6.38
N ARG A 40 -8.69 10.97 -7.67
CA ARG A 40 -7.79 10.43 -8.68
C ARG A 40 -6.36 10.90 -8.43
N THR A 41 -6.15 12.20 -8.26
CA THR A 41 -4.81 12.74 -7.97
C THR A 41 -4.24 12.17 -6.66
N TYR A 42 -5.09 12.06 -5.63
CA TYR A 42 -4.71 11.50 -4.34
C TYR A 42 -4.11 10.08 -4.45
N HIS A 43 -4.78 9.17 -5.17
CA HIS A 43 -4.29 7.81 -5.34
C HIS A 43 -3.03 7.70 -6.21
N LEU A 44 -2.87 8.60 -7.20
CA LEU A 44 -1.62 8.69 -7.99
C LEU A 44 -0.44 9.14 -7.14
N VAL A 45 -0.63 10.16 -6.29
CA VAL A 45 0.40 10.65 -5.37
C VAL A 45 0.78 9.58 -4.36
N ARG A 46 -0.20 8.86 -3.80
CA ARG A 46 0.07 7.73 -2.90
C ARG A 46 0.84 6.62 -3.59
N LEU A 47 0.46 6.25 -4.81
CA LEU A 47 1.20 5.25 -5.59
C LEU A 47 2.66 5.68 -5.80
N ALA A 48 2.89 6.94 -6.18
CA ALA A 48 4.23 7.49 -6.35
C ALA A 48 5.05 7.42 -5.05
N ALA A 49 4.45 7.77 -3.91
CA ALA A 49 5.09 7.71 -2.60
C ALA A 49 5.44 6.27 -2.20
N LEU A 50 4.54 5.32 -2.43
CA LEU A 50 4.78 3.90 -2.13
C LEU A 50 5.96 3.34 -2.92
N ILE A 51 6.03 3.67 -4.21
CA ILE A 51 7.16 3.31 -5.08
C ILE A 51 8.45 3.96 -4.58
N ALA A 52 8.41 5.26 -4.27
CA ALA A 52 9.58 6.01 -3.81
C ALA A 52 10.14 5.46 -2.49
N GLN A 53 9.29 4.99 -1.57
CA GLN A 53 9.71 4.33 -0.33
C GLN A 53 10.21 2.89 -0.55
N GLY A 54 9.78 2.21 -1.61
CA GLY A 54 10.00 0.77 -1.75
C GLY A 54 9.17 -0.01 -0.74
N SER A 55 7.88 0.31 -0.66
CA SER A 55 6.94 -0.17 0.36
C SER A 55 6.69 -1.68 0.29
N ALA A 56 6.03 -2.23 1.32
CA ALA A 56 5.63 -3.63 1.35
C ALA A 56 4.58 -3.97 0.28
N PRO A 57 4.53 -5.23 -0.23
CA PRO A 57 3.54 -5.70 -1.19
C PRO A 57 2.08 -5.34 -0.86
N ALA A 58 1.66 -5.56 0.40
CA ALA A 58 0.31 -5.27 0.88
C ALA A 58 -0.07 -3.79 0.72
N SER A 59 0.87 -2.86 0.93
CA SER A 59 0.62 -1.42 0.80
C SER A 59 0.26 -1.03 -0.64
N TYR A 60 0.86 -1.69 -1.64
CA TYR A 60 0.48 -1.47 -3.04
C TYR A 60 -0.92 -1.99 -3.33
N MET A 61 -1.28 -3.19 -2.83
CA MET A 61 -2.60 -3.76 -3.04
C MET A 61 -3.70 -2.88 -2.47
N MET A 62 -3.55 -2.46 -1.22
CA MET A 62 -4.53 -1.60 -0.55
C MET A 62 -4.73 -0.28 -1.31
N ASN A 63 -3.64 0.34 -1.80
CA ASN A 63 -3.77 1.58 -2.59
C ASN A 63 -4.35 1.33 -3.99
N LEU A 64 -3.96 0.23 -4.66
CA LEU A 64 -4.43 -0.08 -6.02
C LEU A 64 -5.90 -0.53 -6.04
N ALA A 65 -6.39 -1.16 -4.98
CA ALA A 65 -7.80 -1.49 -4.81
C ALA A 65 -8.66 -0.21 -4.74
N ALA A 66 -8.34 0.70 -3.81
CA ALA A 66 -9.03 1.98 -3.70
C ALA A 66 -8.88 2.85 -4.97
N ALA A 67 -7.68 2.85 -5.57
CA ALA A 67 -7.44 3.54 -6.84
C ALA A 67 -8.34 3.05 -7.99
N ARG A 68 -8.64 1.73 -8.04
CA ARG A 68 -9.54 1.17 -9.06
C ARG A 68 -10.96 1.66 -8.89
N GLU A 69 -11.44 1.78 -7.65
CA GLU A 69 -12.76 2.36 -7.33
C GLU A 69 -12.84 3.83 -7.79
N ALA A 70 -11.73 4.57 -7.65
CA ALA A 70 -11.55 5.92 -8.18
C ALA A 70 -11.30 5.99 -9.71
N GLY A 71 -11.44 4.87 -10.43
CA GLY A 71 -11.32 4.81 -11.89
C GLY A 71 -9.90 4.87 -12.44
N LEU A 72 -8.86 4.66 -11.62
CA LEU A 72 -7.48 4.55 -12.10
C LEU A 72 -7.27 3.23 -12.86
N THR A 73 -6.50 3.32 -13.93
CA THR A 73 -6.19 2.21 -14.82
C THR A 73 -4.72 1.82 -14.74
N ALA A 74 -4.36 0.66 -15.31
CA ALA A 74 -2.96 0.27 -15.47
C ALA A 74 -2.13 1.29 -16.28
N LYS A 75 -2.78 2.04 -17.19
CA LYS A 75 -2.13 3.13 -17.94
C LYS A 75 -1.70 4.27 -17.02
N ASP A 76 -2.50 4.57 -16.00
CA ASP A 76 -2.18 5.61 -15.03
C ASP A 76 -1.00 5.21 -14.14
N ALA A 77 -0.97 3.96 -13.67
CA ALA A 77 0.16 3.42 -12.93
C ALA A 77 1.46 3.44 -13.77
N LYS A 78 1.38 3.09 -15.06
CA LYS A 78 2.49 3.24 -16.01
C LYS A 78 2.92 4.70 -16.15
N GLY A 79 1.97 5.63 -16.21
CA GLY A 79 2.23 7.06 -16.25
C GLY A 79 3.04 7.52 -15.03
N VAL A 80 2.60 7.13 -13.83
CA VAL A 80 3.30 7.43 -12.57
C VAL A 80 4.71 6.86 -12.58
N THR A 81 4.89 5.58 -12.89
CA THR A 81 6.23 4.96 -12.90
C THR A 81 7.16 5.63 -13.91
N THR A 82 6.65 5.97 -15.10
CA THR A 82 7.41 6.71 -16.13
C THR A 82 7.82 8.10 -15.63
N ALA A 83 6.90 8.81 -14.99
CA ALA A 83 7.13 10.16 -14.50
C ALA A 83 8.18 10.21 -13.38
N ILE A 84 8.15 9.25 -12.44
CA ILE A 84 9.06 9.27 -11.29
C ILE A 84 10.37 8.53 -11.51
N ALA A 85 10.48 7.68 -12.54
CA ALA A 85 11.67 6.87 -12.80
C ALA A 85 12.99 7.66 -12.81
N PRO A 86 13.07 8.88 -13.39
CA PRO A 86 14.31 9.68 -13.33
C PRO A 86 14.67 10.18 -11.93
N ILE A 87 13.69 10.26 -11.02
CA ILE A 87 13.87 10.77 -9.66
C ILE A 87 14.25 9.63 -8.70
N VAL A 88 13.55 8.50 -8.78
CA VAL A 88 13.72 7.37 -7.85
C VAL A 88 14.66 6.28 -8.37
N GLY A 89 14.99 6.31 -9.66
CA GLY A 89 15.84 5.32 -10.33
C GLY A 89 15.09 4.07 -10.80
N SER A 90 15.62 3.42 -11.85
CA SER A 90 15.02 2.23 -12.47
C SER A 90 14.94 1.04 -11.51
N ALA A 91 15.95 0.84 -10.66
CA ALA A 91 15.98 -0.25 -9.68
C ALA A 91 14.79 -0.17 -8.71
N ARG A 92 14.40 1.04 -8.28
CA ARG A 92 13.26 1.23 -7.39
C ARG A 92 11.94 0.91 -8.09
N VAL A 93 11.78 1.35 -9.34
CA VAL A 93 10.58 1.04 -10.15
C VAL A 93 10.42 -0.45 -10.39
N VAL A 94 11.50 -1.16 -10.74
CA VAL A 94 11.47 -2.62 -10.96
C VAL A 94 11.14 -3.36 -9.66
N SER A 95 11.71 -2.94 -8.53
CA SER A 95 11.42 -3.55 -7.23
C SER A 95 9.96 -3.36 -6.80
N ALA A 96 9.37 -2.19 -7.07
CA ALA A 96 7.95 -1.95 -6.84
C ALA A 96 7.07 -2.87 -7.71
N ALA A 97 7.39 -3.01 -9.00
CA ALA A 97 6.69 -3.93 -9.89
C ALA A 97 6.74 -5.38 -9.39
N GLY A 98 7.91 -5.85 -8.94
CA GLY A 98 8.06 -7.18 -8.34
C GLY A 98 7.26 -7.35 -7.04
N SER A 99 7.11 -6.28 -6.24
CA SER A 99 6.31 -6.32 -5.02
C SER A 99 4.82 -6.41 -5.31
N VAL A 100 4.32 -5.72 -6.35
CA VAL A 100 2.94 -5.86 -6.82
C VAL A 100 2.68 -7.28 -7.32
N LEU A 101 3.58 -7.85 -8.13
CA LEU A 101 3.44 -9.23 -8.63
C LEU A 101 3.42 -10.25 -7.48
N ARG A 102 4.28 -10.09 -6.47
CA ARG A 102 4.23 -10.95 -5.28
C ARG A 102 2.90 -10.86 -4.55
N ALA A 103 2.36 -9.65 -4.40
CA ALA A 103 1.08 -9.47 -3.73
C ALA A 103 -0.06 -10.21 -4.46
N LEU A 104 -0.11 -10.09 -5.79
CA LEU A 104 -1.07 -10.83 -6.62
C LEU A 104 -0.89 -12.35 -6.52
N GLY A 105 0.36 -12.82 -6.44
CA GLY A 105 0.66 -14.24 -6.24
C GLY A 105 0.22 -14.77 -4.87
N PHE A 106 0.36 -13.95 -3.81
CA PHE A 106 -0.15 -14.30 -2.48
C PHE A 106 -1.68 -14.38 -2.46
N GLU A 107 -2.36 -13.43 -3.09
CA GLU A 107 -3.83 -13.43 -3.13
C GLU A 107 -4.38 -14.63 -3.89
N ALA A 108 -3.77 -15.00 -5.02
CA ALA A 108 -4.12 -16.22 -5.77
C ALA A 108 -3.93 -17.49 -4.93
N ALA A 109 -2.82 -17.59 -4.17
CA ALA A 109 -2.57 -18.76 -3.32
C ALA A 109 -3.59 -18.89 -2.18
N ILE A 110 -4.06 -17.78 -1.62
CA ILE A 110 -5.08 -17.78 -0.57
C ILE A 110 -6.45 -18.18 -1.14
N SER A 111 -6.79 -17.72 -2.35
CA SER A 111 -8.07 -18.07 -3.00
C SER A 111 -8.16 -19.52 -3.47
N ASP A 112 -7.03 -20.19 -3.69
CA ASP A 112 -6.98 -21.61 -4.08
C ASP A 112 -7.16 -22.56 -2.86
N ASP A 113 -7.02 -22.04 -1.64
CA ASP A 113 -7.17 -22.77 -0.37
C ASP A 113 -8.58 -22.63 0.27
N GLU A 114 -9.52 -21.94 -0.40
CA GLU A 114 -10.97 -21.90 -0.08
C GLU A 114 -11.81 -22.87 -0.92
#